data_AF-A0AAV1CDI2-F1
#
_entry.id   AF-A0AAV1CDI2-F1
#
_cell.length_a   1.000
_cell.length_b   1.000
_cell.length_c   1.000
_cell.angle_alpha   90.00
_cell.angle_beta   90.00
_cell.angle_gamma   90.00
#
_symmetry.space_group_name_H-M   'P 1'
#
loop_
_entity.id
_entity.type
_entity.pdbx_description
1 polymer ?
#
loop_
_entity_poly.entity_id
_entity_poly.type
_entity_poly.pdbx_seq_one_letter_code
_entity_poly.pdbx_strand_id
1 'polypeptide(L)'
;MALNHISFPQGFLPIAVLLLAIHGKAALAAVESPFCSQTNPGDERILCNNLVNGAPTWQAALTNVVEAGAKEVAPVKALISNLPKVIPPDFASATKKSMVSTCKESVDMFNGCITKILDNLKGRGPPDVSVDTELSAIFNSLSTCTDGLNEFGADSSQIQKYTDLAYKYASLGLAVSATKPK
;
A
#
# COMPACT_ATOMS: atom_id res chain seq x y z
N MET A 1 -19.82 60.09 -57.22
CA MET A 1 -21.23 60.45 -56.91
C MET A 1 -21.35 60.60 -55.40
N ALA A 2 -22.13 61.60 -54.97
CA ALA A 2 -22.03 62.29 -53.69
C ALA A 2 -22.40 61.46 -52.45
N LEU A 3 -21.83 61.95 -51.34
CA LEU A 3 -22.07 61.63 -49.93
C LEU A 3 -23.54 61.40 -49.58
N ASN A 4 -23.80 60.39 -48.75
CA ASN A 4 -25.00 60.31 -47.94
C ASN A 4 -24.62 60.25 -46.46
N HIS A 5 -25.26 61.11 -45.69
CA HIS A 5 -24.98 61.44 -44.30
C HIS A 5 -26.18 61.00 -43.44
N ILE A 6 -25.87 60.62 -42.18
CA ILE A 6 -26.75 60.63 -40.98
C ILE A 6 -27.71 59.41 -40.89
N SER A 7 -27.88 58.69 -39.78
CA SER A 7 -27.89 59.08 -38.36
C SER A 7 -27.58 57.91 -37.43
N PHE A 8 -26.81 58.16 -36.38
CA PHE A 8 -26.77 57.35 -35.15
C PHE A 8 -28.00 57.66 -34.29
N PRO A 9 -28.46 56.69 -33.47
CA PRO A 9 -28.66 57.00 -32.06
C PRO A 9 -27.86 56.07 -31.16
N GLN A 10 -27.20 56.72 -30.20
CA GLN A 10 -26.48 56.14 -29.09
C GLN A 10 -27.47 55.45 -28.14
N GLY A 11 -27.31 54.14 -27.96
CA GLY A 11 -27.92 53.36 -26.88
C GLY A 11 -26.81 52.89 -25.95
N PHE A 12 -26.89 53.34 -24.70
CA PHE A 12 -25.92 53.13 -23.62
C PHE A 12 -25.80 51.66 -23.16
N LEU A 13 -24.58 51.33 -22.71
CA LEU A 13 -24.12 50.25 -21.80
C LEU A 13 -25.13 49.80 -20.70
N PRO A 14 -25.02 48.59 -20.07
CA PRO A 14 -23.73 47.99 -19.68
C PRO A 14 -23.56 46.45 -19.77
N ILE A 15 -22.26 46.14 -19.76
CA ILE A 15 -21.55 44.92 -19.37
C ILE A 15 -22.25 44.18 -18.21
N ALA A 16 -22.68 42.93 -18.46
CA ALA A 16 -22.90 41.94 -17.41
C ALA A 16 -21.80 40.88 -17.52
N VAL A 17 -20.62 41.18 -16.98
CA VAL A 17 -19.63 40.15 -16.62
C VAL A 17 -20.21 39.43 -15.41
N LEU A 18 -20.85 38.29 -15.65
CA LEU A 18 -21.19 37.35 -14.59
C LEU A 18 -19.91 36.58 -14.22
N LEU A 19 -19.04 37.21 -13.43
CA LEU A 19 -18.02 36.51 -12.66
C LEU A 19 -18.73 35.72 -11.56
N LEU A 20 -19.15 34.50 -11.89
CA LEU A 20 -19.46 33.47 -10.91
C LEU A 20 -18.14 33.06 -10.24
N ALA A 21 -17.70 33.87 -9.27
CA ALA A 21 -16.74 33.46 -8.26
C ALA A 21 -17.45 32.47 -7.33
N ILE A 22 -17.63 31.24 -7.83
CA ILE A 22 -18.05 30.10 -7.02
C ILE A 22 -16.88 29.82 -6.08
N HIS A 23 -16.90 30.43 -4.89
CA HIS A 23 -16.13 29.99 -3.73
C HIS A 23 -16.72 28.71 -3.14
N GLY A 24 -17.18 27.82 -4.02
CA GLY A 24 -17.31 26.43 -3.68
C GLY A 24 -15.90 25.92 -3.55
N LYS A 25 -15.50 25.54 -2.33
CA LYS A 25 -14.59 24.40 -2.23
C LYS A 25 -15.32 23.29 -2.96
N ALA A 26 -15.03 23.13 -4.25
CA ALA A 26 -15.26 21.88 -4.92
C ALA A 26 -14.50 20.91 -4.02
N ALA A 27 -15.23 20.17 -3.19
CA ALA A 27 -14.75 18.89 -2.74
C ALA A 27 -14.46 18.19 -4.07
N LEU A 28 -13.19 18.20 -4.46
CA LEU A 28 -12.71 17.27 -5.47
C LEU A 28 -13.19 15.95 -4.93
N ALA A 29 -14.24 15.40 -5.52
CA ALA A 29 -14.56 14.00 -5.36
C ALA A 29 -13.23 13.34 -5.70
N ALA A 30 -12.52 12.83 -4.68
CA ALA A 30 -11.25 12.18 -4.88
C ALA A 30 -11.56 11.11 -5.93
N VAL A 31 -11.10 11.32 -7.15
CA VAL A 31 -11.39 10.41 -8.25
C VAL A 31 -10.79 9.10 -7.80
N GLU A 32 -11.66 8.15 -7.49
CA GLU A 32 -11.23 6.85 -7.01
C GLU A 32 -10.32 6.24 -8.07
N SER A 33 -9.12 5.87 -7.66
CA SER A 33 -8.15 5.26 -8.55
C SER A 33 -8.72 3.94 -9.07
N PRO A 34 -8.69 3.70 -10.40
CA PRO A 34 -9.16 2.45 -10.97
C PRO A 34 -8.40 1.23 -10.44
N PHE A 35 -7.18 1.42 -9.94
CA PHE A 35 -6.37 0.36 -9.32
C PHE A 35 -6.94 -0.13 -7.98
N CYS A 36 -7.81 0.66 -7.34
CA CYS A 36 -8.38 0.36 -6.02
C CYS A 36 -9.80 -0.21 -6.09
N SER A 37 -10.34 -0.46 -7.29
CA SER A 37 -11.75 -0.84 -7.46
C SER A 37 -12.10 -2.20 -6.81
N GLN A 38 -11.12 -3.08 -6.62
CA GLN A 38 -11.28 -4.41 -6.01
C GLN A 38 -11.03 -4.42 -4.49
N THR A 39 -10.71 -3.28 -3.88
CA THR A 39 -10.51 -3.17 -2.43
C THR A 39 -11.83 -3.09 -1.68
N ASN A 40 -11.85 -3.50 -0.41
CA ASN A 40 -13.04 -3.31 0.44
C ASN A 40 -13.35 -1.80 0.59
N PRO A 41 -14.64 -1.41 0.58
CA PRO A 41 -15.01 -0.01 0.80
C PRO A 41 -14.61 0.47 2.20
N GLY A 42 -14.49 1.79 2.36
CA GLY A 42 -14.09 2.42 3.64
C GLY A 42 -12.59 2.66 3.74
N ASP A 43 -12.02 2.42 4.92
CA ASP A 43 -10.63 2.77 5.25
C ASP A 43 -9.59 2.07 4.36
N GLU A 44 -9.87 0.84 3.93
CA GLU A 44 -8.98 0.09 3.05
C GLU A 44 -8.86 0.73 1.67
N ARG A 45 -10.01 1.11 1.08
CA ARG A 45 -10.06 1.85 -0.19
C ARG A 45 -9.43 3.23 -0.08
N ILE A 46 -9.64 3.94 1.03
CA ILE A 46 -8.99 5.24 1.26
C ILE A 46 -7.47 5.07 1.31
N LEU A 47 -6.98 4.06 2.05
CA LEU A 47 -5.56 3.75 2.11
C LEU A 47 -5.01 3.38 0.74
N CYS A 48 -5.69 2.52 -0.02
CA CYS A 48 -5.28 2.16 -1.38
C CYS A 48 -5.12 3.41 -2.24
N ASN A 49 -6.14 4.27 -2.29
CA ASN A 49 -6.12 5.49 -3.09
C ASN A 49 -4.95 6.41 -2.72
N ASN A 50 -4.64 6.52 -1.43
CA ASN A 50 -3.50 7.30 -0.95
C ASN A 50 -2.16 6.72 -1.43
N LEU A 51 -2.02 5.38 -1.41
CA LEU A 51 -0.79 4.69 -1.82
C LEU A 51 -0.54 4.74 -3.32
N VAL A 52 -1.60 4.59 -4.13
CA VAL A 52 -1.49 4.55 -5.60
C VAL A 52 -1.65 5.94 -6.24
N ASN A 53 -1.80 6.99 -5.43
CA ASN A 53 -2.00 8.34 -5.93
C ASN A 53 -0.85 8.75 -6.87
N GLY A 54 -1.21 9.23 -8.06
CA GLY A 54 -0.25 9.64 -9.09
C GLY A 54 0.45 8.50 -9.83
N ALA A 55 0.12 7.23 -9.56
CA ALA A 55 0.68 6.11 -10.31
C ALA A 55 0.17 6.13 -11.78
N PRO A 56 1.07 6.22 -12.78
CA PRO A 56 0.66 6.29 -14.18
C PRO A 56 0.31 4.92 -14.79
N THR A 57 0.69 3.83 -14.12
CA THR A 57 0.53 2.46 -14.60
C THR A 57 0.15 1.51 -13.47
N TRP A 58 -0.42 0.35 -13.83
CA TRP A 58 -0.69 -0.73 -12.89
C TRP A 58 0.58 -1.18 -12.14
N GLN A 59 1.71 -1.31 -12.84
CA GLN A 59 2.99 -1.69 -12.23
C GLN A 59 3.46 -0.68 -11.19
N ALA A 60 3.32 0.62 -11.48
CA ALA A 60 3.69 1.67 -10.54
C ALA A 60 2.76 1.66 -9.31
N ALA A 61 1.45 1.48 -9.52
CA ALA A 61 0.47 1.40 -8.44
C ALA A 61 0.79 0.21 -7.50
N LEU A 62 1.03 -0.97 -8.06
CA LEU A 62 1.36 -2.16 -7.28
C LEU A 62 2.72 -2.02 -6.59
N THR A 63 3.71 -1.43 -7.26
CA THR A 63 5.02 -1.11 -6.66
C THR A 63 4.86 -0.23 -5.42
N ASN A 64 4.07 0.85 -5.50
CA ASN A 64 3.84 1.75 -4.37
C ASN A 64 3.25 1.02 -3.16
N VAL A 65 2.26 0.14 -3.39
CA VAL A 65 1.63 -0.65 -2.30
C VAL A 65 2.64 -1.60 -1.66
N VAL A 66 3.40 -2.32 -2.47
CA VAL A 66 4.40 -3.30 -2.00
C VAL A 66 5.54 -2.61 -1.24
N GLU A 67 6.06 -1.49 -1.76
CA GLU A 67 7.12 -0.71 -1.09
C GLU A 67 6.61 -0.08 0.22
N ALA A 68 5.36 0.38 0.26
CA ALA A 68 4.75 0.88 1.50
C ALA A 68 4.61 -0.23 2.56
N GLY A 69 4.14 -1.42 2.16
CA GLY A 69 4.06 -2.57 3.07
C GLY A 69 5.43 -2.99 3.60
N ALA A 70 6.44 -3.05 2.73
CA ALA A 70 7.81 -3.35 3.14
C ALA A 70 8.34 -2.32 4.15
N LYS A 71 8.04 -1.03 3.96
CA LYS A 71 8.44 0.05 4.86
C LYS A 71 7.77 -0.06 6.23
N GLU A 72 6.45 -0.32 6.28
CA GLU A 72 5.70 -0.46 7.52
C GLU A 72 6.11 -1.70 8.33
N VAL A 73 6.51 -2.78 7.64
CA VAL A 73 6.94 -4.02 8.28
C VAL A 73 8.44 -4.01 8.65
N ALA A 74 9.26 -3.14 8.05
CA ALA A 74 10.71 -3.07 8.27
C ALA A 74 11.17 -3.11 9.75
N PRO A 75 10.47 -2.47 10.72
CA PRO A 75 10.89 -2.51 12.12
C PRO A 75 10.88 -3.91 12.77
N VAL A 76 10.13 -4.88 12.21
CA VAL A 76 10.01 -6.24 12.76
C VAL A 76 11.36 -6.93 12.90
N LYS A 77 12.32 -6.61 12.00
CA LYS A 77 13.69 -7.16 12.05
C LYS A 77 14.40 -6.81 13.35
N ALA A 78 14.26 -5.57 13.83
CA ALA A 78 14.87 -5.13 15.07
C ALA A 78 14.22 -5.77 16.29
N LEU A 79 12.91 -6.02 16.25
CA LEU A 79 12.22 -6.76 17.31
C LEU A 79 12.74 -8.20 17.41
N ILE A 80 12.93 -8.87 16.28
CA ILE A 80 13.42 -10.24 16.24
C ILE A 80 14.88 -10.33 16.68
N SER A 81 15.71 -9.34 16.36
CA SER A 81 17.07 -9.24 16.92
C SER A 81 17.08 -9.08 18.45
N ASN A 82 16.02 -8.51 19.03
CA ASN A 82 15.88 -8.33 20.48
C ASN A 82 15.12 -9.46 21.18
N LEU A 83 14.51 -10.40 20.45
CA LEU A 83 13.80 -11.57 21.00
C LEU A 83 14.57 -12.29 22.12
N PRO A 84 15.89 -12.59 22.00
CA PRO A 84 16.62 -13.28 23.06
C PRO A 84 16.58 -12.60 24.43
N LYS A 85 16.34 -11.28 24.48
CA LYS A 85 16.29 -10.47 25.71
C LYS A 85 14.90 -10.44 26.35
N VAL A 86 13.86 -10.68 25.56
CA VAL A 86 12.46 -10.59 26.00
C VAL A 86 11.83 -11.96 26.23
N ILE A 87 12.42 -13.02 25.65
CA ILE A 87 12.05 -14.40 25.99
C ILE A 87 12.40 -14.66 27.46
N PRO A 88 11.46 -15.20 28.28
CA PRO A 88 11.71 -15.48 29.69
C PRO A 88 13.00 -16.28 29.95
N PRO A 89 13.76 -15.94 31.00
CA PRO A 89 15.06 -16.54 31.26
C PRO A 89 14.97 -18.05 31.54
N ASP A 90 13.82 -18.53 32.00
CA ASP A 90 13.59 -19.92 32.43
C ASP A 90 13.48 -20.91 31.26
N PHE A 91 13.36 -20.42 30.03
CA PHE A 91 13.41 -21.30 28.85
C PHE A 91 14.81 -21.90 28.64
N ALA A 92 14.83 -23.18 28.29
CA ALA A 92 16.05 -23.85 27.85
C ALA A 92 16.67 -23.12 26.64
N SER A 93 18.00 -23.07 26.59
CA SER A 93 18.76 -22.38 25.53
C SER A 93 18.36 -22.84 24.12
N ALA A 94 18.09 -24.15 23.95
CA ALA A 94 17.61 -24.72 22.71
C ALA A 94 16.25 -24.14 22.26
N THR A 95 15.29 -24.02 23.19
CA THR A 95 13.96 -23.44 22.93
C THR A 95 14.07 -21.98 22.52
N LYS A 96 14.90 -21.18 23.22
CA LYS A 96 15.16 -19.78 22.86
C LYS A 96 15.73 -19.64 21.45
N LYS A 97 16.72 -20.48 21.12
CA LYS A 97 17.32 -20.50 19.79
C LYS A 97 16.31 -20.88 18.71
N SER A 98 15.45 -21.87 18.97
CA SER A 98 14.39 -22.28 18.06
C SER A 98 13.43 -21.14 17.74
N MET A 99 12.87 -20.48 18.76
CA MET A 99 11.96 -19.33 18.57
C MET A 99 12.61 -18.21 17.74
N VAL A 100 13.86 -17.86 18.06
CA VAL A 100 14.60 -16.82 17.33
C VAL A 100 14.87 -17.24 15.88
N SER A 101 15.18 -18.51 15.62
CA SER A 101 15.39 -19.02 14.25
C SER A 101 14.12 -18.94 13.42
N THR A 102 13.02 -19.48 13.96
CA THR A 102 11.71 -19.46 13.31
C THR A 102 11.29 -18.03 12.95
N CYS A 103 11.47 -17.09 13.88
CA CYS A 103 11.14 -15.70 13.61
C CYS A 103 12.04 -15.03 12.56
N LYS A 104 13.33 -15.38 12.50
CA LYS A 104 14.23 -14.90 11.45
C LYS A 104 13.82 -15.44 10.08
N GLU A 105 13.57 -16.75 10.00
CA GLU A 105 13.11 -17.41 8.78
C GLU A 105 11.81 -16.80 8.25
N SER A 106 10.88 -16.49 9.16
CA SER A 106 9.64 -15.75 8.86
C SER A 106 9.89 -14.39 8.19
N VAL A 107 10.82 -13.59 8.73
CA VAL A 107 11.17 -12.28 8.15
C VAL A 107 11.94 -12.41 6.85
N ASP A 108 12.83 -13.39 6.75
CA ASP A 108 13.59 -13.65 5.53
C ASP A 108 12.64 -14.10 4.40
N MET A 109 11.63 -14.92 4.71
CA MET A 109 10.55 -15.27 3.78
C MET A 109 9.77 -14.02 3.34
N PHE A 110 9.32 -13.18 4.28
CA PHE A 110 8.63 -11.92 3.96
C PHE A 110 9.45 -11.05 3.00
N ASN A 111 10.72 -10.79 3.34
CA ASN A 111 11.61 -9.96 2.52
C ASN A 111 11.91 -10.59 1.17
N GLY A 112 12.03 -11.92 1.12
CA GLY A 112 12.22 -12.68 -0.11
C GLY A 112 11.04 -12.50 -1.07
N CYS A 113 9.80 -12.64 -0.58
CA CYS A 113 8.59 -12.42 -1.37
C CYS A 113 8.51 -10.98 -1.89
N ILE A 114 8.73 -9.98 -1.03
CA ILE A 114 8.75 -8.56 -1.42
C ILE A 114 9.79 -8.31 -2.53
N THR A 115 11.01 -8.83 -2.36
CA THR A 115 12.10 -8.64 -3.33
C THR A 115 11.71 -9.23 -4.69
N LYS A 116 11.21 -10.47 -4.71
CA LYS A 116 10.76 -11.12 -5.95
C LYS A 116 9.64 -10.35 -6.65
N ILE A 117 8.65 -9.85 -5.91
CA ILE A 117 7.56 -9.03 -6.46
C ILE A 117 8.14 -7.76 -7.10
N LEU A 118 8.97 -7.01 -6.37
CA LEU A 118 9.54 -5.76 -6.87
C LEU A 118 10.48 -5.99 -8.07
N ASP A 119 11.24 -7.09 -8.07
CA ASP A 119 12.09 -7.44 -9.19
C ASP A 119 11.26 -7.83 -10.42
N ASN A 120 10.18 -8.59 -10.25
CA ASN A 120 9.27 -8.91 -11.35
C ASN A 120 8.63 -7.64 -11.93
N LEU A 121 8.13 -6.73 -11.08
CA LEU A 121 7.54 -5.45 -11.50
C LEU A 121 8.54 -4.52 -12.20
N LYS A 122 9.82 -4.61 -11.86
CA LYS A 122 10.92 -3.85 -12.47
C LYS A 122 11.53 -4.54 -13.70
N GLY A 123 10.99 -5.70 -14.12
CA GLY A 123 11.50 -6.48 -15.25
C GLY A 123 12.87 -7.14 -15.01
N ARG A 124 13.27 -7.29 -13.74
CA ARG A 124 14.52 -7.92 -13.30
C ARG A 124 14.33 -9.34 -12.76
N GLY A 125 13.09 -9.70 -12.41
CA GLY A 125 12.73 -11.00 -11.89
C GLY A 125 12.59 -12.05 -12.99
N PRO A 126 12.63 -13.35 -12.64
CA PRO A 126 12.38 -14.40 -13.62
C PRO A 126 10.93 -14.34 -14.12
N PRO A 127 10.68 -14.74 -15.39
CA PRO A 127 9.41 -14.54 -16.08
C PRO A 127 8.24 -15.35 -15.50
N ASP A 128 8.53 -16.34 -14.67
CA ASP A 128 7.59 -17.26 -14.04
C ASP A 128 7.16 -16.85 -12.62
N VAL A 129 7.67 -15.74 -12.09
CA VAL A 129 7.23 -15.24 -10.78
C VAL A 129 5.81 -14.71 -10.88
N SER A 130 4.90 -15.43 -10.22
CA SER A 130 3.54 -14.98 -9.99
C SER A 130 3.51 -14.00 -8.82
N VAL A 131 3.24 -12.72 -9.11
CA VAL A 131 3.09 -11.67 -8.08
C VAL A 131 1.99 -12.05 -7.08
N ASP A 132 0.88 -12.64 -7.54
CA ASP A 132 -0.22 -13.06 -6.67
C ASP A 132 0.20 -14.20 -5.72
N THR A 133 1.06 -15.11 -6.19
CA THR A 133 1.60 -16.20 -5.37
C THR A 133 2.50 -15.65 -4.27
N GLU A 134 3.40 -14.72 -4.61
CA GLU A 134 4.31 -14.11 -3.64
C GLU A 134 3.55 -13.20 -2.64
N LEU A 135 2.52 -12.47 -3.09
CA LEU A 135 1.63 -11.71 -2.20
C LEU A 135 0.86 -12.65 -1.26
N SER A 136 0.39 -13.79 -1.76
CA SER A 136 -0.30 -14.78 -0.93
C SER A 136 0.64 -15.43 0.09
N ALA A 137 1.90 -15.64 -0.27
CA ALA A 137 2.92 -16.18 0.64
C ALA A 137 3.23 -15.21 1.79
N ILE A 138 3.11 -13.89 1.57
CA ILE A 138 3.30 -12.89 2.63
C ILE A 138 2.31 -13.08 3.79
N PHE A 139 1.07 -13.52 3.53
CA PHE A 139 0.05 -13.69 4.58
C PHE A 139 0.51 -14.57 5.75
N ASN A 140 1.27 -15.62 5.45
CA ASN A 140 1.71 -16.61 6.45
C ASN A 140 3.17 -16.40 6.87
N SER A 141 3.87 -15.44 6.27
CA SER A 141 5.31 -15.28 6.48
C SER A 141 5.64 -14.96 7.94
N LEU A 142 4.88 -14.09 8.60
CA LEU A 142 5.13 -13.68 9.99
C LEU A 142 4.27 -14.42 11.03
N SER A 143 3.19 -15.09 10.62
CA SER A 143 2.32 -15.80 11.57
C SER A 143 3.04 -16.96 12.26
N THR A 144 3.92 -17.66 11.55
CA THR A 144 4.74 -18.75 12.13
C THR A 144 5.59 -18.26 13.31
N CYS A 145 6.08 -17.02 13.27
CA CYS A 145 6.82 -16.42 14.39
C CYS A 145 5.89 -16.16 15.58
N THR A 146 4.72 -15.56 15.35
CA THR A 146 3.77 -15.25 16.44
C THR A 146 3.22 -16.52 17.07
N ASP A 147 2.89 -17.53 16.26
CA ASP A 147 2.40 -18.83 16.72
C ASP A 147 3.44 -19.55 17.56
N GLY A 148 4.69 -19.58 17.09
CA GLY A 148 5.80 -20.15 17.85
C GLY A 148 6.01 -19.46 19.19
N LEU A 149 5.96 -18.12 19.23
CA LEU A 149 6.09 -17.38 20.49
C LEU A 149 4.93 -17.67 21.46
N ASN A 150 3.69 -17.69 20.94
CA ASN A 150 2.49 -17.95 21.72
C ASN A 150 2.48 -19.38 22.29
N GLU A 151 2.92 -20.38 21.51
CA GLU A 151 3.01 -21.78 21.95
C GLU A 151 3.94 -21.93 23.17
N PHE A 152 5.03 -21.14 23.21
CA PHE A 152 5.93 -21.08 24.34
C PHE A 152 5.55 -20.02 25.38
N GLY A 153 4.39 -19.37 25.30
CA GLY A 153 3.95 -18.36 26.26
C GLY A 153 4.81 -17.09 26.30
N ALA A 154 5.57 -16.80 25.24
CA ALA A 154 6.28 -15.54 25.07
C ALA A 154 5.34 -14.46 24.50
N ASP A 155 5.55 -13.20 24.90
CA ASP A 155 4.77 -12.08 24.37
C ASP A 155 5.07 -11.86 22.88
N SER A 156 4.05 -12.09 22.04
CA SER A 156 4.10 -11.90 20.60
C SER A 156 3.44 -10.60 20.13
N SER A 157 2.86 -9.79 21.03
CA SER A 157 1.98 -8.67 20.70
C SER A 157 2.60 -7.65 19.74
N GLN A 158 3.87 -7.31 19.95
CA GLN A 158 4.57 -6.37 19.07
C GLN A 158 4.80 -6.95 17.68
N ILE A 159 5.05 -8.26 17.56
CA ILE A 159 5.24 -8.93 16.27
C ILE A 159 3.89 -9.12 15.57
N GLN A 160 2.84 -9.47 16.32
CA GLN A 160 1.47 -9.61 15.81
C GLN A 160 1.02 -8.35 15.07
N LYS A 161 1.31 -7.16 15.61
CA LYS A 161 1.04 -5.90 14.91
C LYS A 161 1.64 -5.86 13.50
N TYR A 162 2.87 -6.35 13.32
CA TYR A 162 3.51 -6.38 12.01
C TYR A 162 3.01 -7.53 11.13
N THR A 163 2.58 -8.64 11.72
CA THR A 163 1.84 -9.70 11.01
C THR A 163 0.55 -9.12 10.40
N ASP A 164 -0.22 -8.35 11.18
CA ASP A 164 -1.46 -7.72 10.73
C ASP A 164 -1.19 -6.67 9.63
N LEU A 165 -0.10 -5.89 9.76
CA LEU A 165 0.33 -4.96 8.70
C LEU A 165 0.73 -5.71 7.43
N ALA A 166 1.53 -6.78 7.54
CA ALA A 166 1.91 -7.60 6.40
C ALA A 166 0.68 -8.16 5.69
N TYR A 167 -0.30 -8.67 6.44
CA TYR A 167 -1.58 -9.13 5.91
C TYR A 167 -2.32 -8.01 5.17
N LYS A 168 -2.47 -6.85 5.81
CA LYS A 168 -3.19 -5.70 5.24
C LYS A 168 -2.59 -5.26 3.90
N TYR A 169 -1.27 -5.11 3.83
CA TYR A 169 -0.60 -4.66 2.60
C TYR A 169 -0.55 -5.75 1.52
N ALA A 170 -0.45 -7.03 1.90
CA ALA A 170 -0.56 -8.13 0.94
C ALA A 170 -1.97 -8.20 0.32
N SER A 171 -3.00 -8.06 1.14
CA SER A 171 -4.40 -8.00 0.68
C SER A 171 -4.64 -6.82 -0.27
N LEU A 172 -4.17 -5.63 0.08
CA LEU A 172 -4.19 -4.46 -0.81
C LEU A 172 -3.43 -4.72 -2.12
N GLY A 173 -2.26 -5.35 -2.03
CA GLY A 173 -1.46 -5.73 -3.19
C GLY A 173 -2.23 -6.68 -4.13
N LEU A 174 -2.94 -7.67 -3.59
CA LEU A 174 -3.77 -8.60 -4.36
C LEU A 174 -4.94 -7.88 -5.03
N ALA A 175 -5.61 -6.97 -4.31
CA ALA A 175 -6.69 -6.17 -4.87
C ALA A 175 -6.21 -5.31 -6.05
N VAL A 176 -5.06 -4.64 -5.91
CA VAL A 176 -4.45 -3.89 -7.01
C VAL A 176 -4.00 -4.83 -8.13
N SER A 177 -3.42 -5.98 -7.81
CA SER A 177 -2.98 -6.98 -8.80
C SER A 177 -4.14 -7.47 -9.66
N ALA A 178 -5.32 -7.69 -9.07
CA ALA A 178 -6.53 -8.09 -9.77
C ALA A 178 -7.05 -7.06 -10.80
N THR A 179 -6.56 -5.81 -10.78
CA THR A 179 -6.89 -4.77 -11.77
C THR A 179 -5.96 -4.75 -12.98
N LYS A 180 -5.01 -5.69 -13.07
CA LYS A 180 -4.04 -5.77 -14.17
C LYS A 180 -4.76 -5.75 -15.53
N PRO A 181 -4.41 -4.82 -16.44
CA PRO A 181 -4.93 -4.82 -17.80
C PRO A 181 -4.60 -6.14 -18.51
N LYS A 182 -5.58 -6.68 -19.23
CA LYS A 182 -5.45 -7.91 -20.03
C LYS A 182 -4.72 -7.65 -21.35
#